data_AF-A0A7S2Z1K6-F1
#
_entry.id   AF-A0A7S2Z1K6-F1
#
_cell.length_a   1.000
_cell.length_b   1.000
_cell.length_c   1.000
_cell.angle_alpha   90.00
_cell.angle_beta   90.00
_cell.angle_gamma   90.00
#
_symmetry.space_group_name_H-M   'P 1'
#
loop_
_entity.id
_entity.type
_entity.pdbx_description
1 polymer ?
#
loop_
_entity_poly.entity_id
_entity_poly.type
_entity_poly.pdbx_seq_one_letter_code
_entity_poly.pdbx_strand_id
1 'polypeptide(L)'
;RAEHRGAASRGGAARFGAARGRGKASACWRRSCEEEGAERMRGSHRKLGRKASHRMAMLRTMVNQLIQHQRIRTTLAKAKEIKPLADKMVTLGKRGTLDARRKAVAFLRTDDALHKVFTTMAERYKLRNGGDTRPGGLPGRQ
;
A
#
# COMPACT_ATOMS: atom_id res chain seq x y z
N ARG A 1 -55.34 -53.08 -8.87
CA ARG A 1 -54.16 -53.95 -9.08
C ARG A 1 -52.99 -53.02 -9.33
N ALA A 2 -52.16 -52.85 -8.30
CA ALA A 2 -51.12 -51.84 -8.21
C ALA A 2 -49.80 -52.39 -8.77
N GLU A 3 -49.23 -51.72 -9.77
CA GLU A 3 -47.83 -51.92 -10.17
C GLU A 3 -47.28 -50.61 -10.74
N HIS A 4 -46.62 -49.80 -9.91
CA HIS A 4 -45.60 -48.88 -10.41
C HIS A 4 -44.40 -48.89 -9.47
N ARG A 5 -43.27 -49.27 -10.07
CA ARG A 5 -41.98 -49.60 -9.47
C ARG A 5 -41.32 -48.35 -8.89
N GLY A 6 -40.78 -48.49 -7.69
CA GLY A 6 -39.91 -47.50 -7.06
C GLY A 6 -38.59 -47.34 -7.82
N ALA A 7 -38.23 -46.09 -8.11
CA ALA A 7 -36.90 -45.72 -8.59
C ALA A 7 -36.12 -45.08 -7.44
N ALA A 8 -35.16 -45.84 -6.91
CA ALA A 8 -34.18 -45.38 -5.95
C ALA A 8 -33.25 -44.34 -6.59
N SER A 9 -33.23 -43.13 -6.04
CA SER A 9 -32.24 -42.10 -6.38
C SER A 9 -30.87 -42.51 -5.82
N ARG A 10 -29.94 -42.76 -6.73
CA ARG A 10 -28.54 -43.03 -6.41
C ARG A 10 -27.87 -41.74 -5.95
N GLY A 11 -27.46 -41.71 -4.68
CA GLY A 11 -26.57 -40.69 -4.14
C GLY A 11 -25.21 -40.73 -4.83
N GLY A 12 -24.91 -39.68 -5.60
CA GLY A 12 -23.60 -39.43 -6.18
C GLY A 12 -22.73 -38.66 -5.21
N ALA A 13 -21.73 -39.34 -4.65
CA ALA A 13 -20.69 -38.75 -3.81
C ALA A 13 -19.94 -37.64 -4.55
N ALA A 14 -20.11 -36.40 -4.12
CA ALA A 14 -19.28 -35.28 -4.54
C ALA A 14 -17.85 -35.50 -4.01
N ARG A 15 -16.96 -35.92 -4.91
CA ARG A 15 -15.51 -35.95 -4.67
C ARG A 15 -15.01 -34.52 -4.49
N PHE A 16 -14.82 -34.12 -3.23
CA PHE A 16 -14.03 -32.94 -2.86
C PHE A 16 -12.56 -33.16 -3.23
N GLY A 17 -12.19 -32.78 -4.45
CA GLY A 17 -10.81 -32.70 -4.91
C GLY A 17 -10.12 -31.46 -4.34
N ALA A 18 -9.52 -31.59 -3.16
CA ALA A 18 -8.65 -30.59 -2.56
C ALA A 18 -7.31 -30.51 -3.32
N ALA A 19 -7.26 -29.72 -4.39
CA ALA A 19 -6.01 -29.35 -5.05
C ALA A 19 -5.30 -28.25 -4.24
N ARG A 20 -4.44 -28.68 -3.30
CA ARG A 20 -3.47 -27.79 -2.62
C ARG A 20 -2.35 -27.41 -3.58
N GLY A 21 -2.58 -26.38 -4.40
CA GLY A 21 -1.56 -25.72 -5.21
C GLY A 21 -0.82 -24.66 -4.40
N ARG A 22 0.37 -25.01 -3.90
CA ARG A 22 1.29 -24.12 -3.17
C ARG A 22 1.71 -22.91 -4.01
N GLY A 23 1.74 -21.76 -3.35
CA GLY A 23 1.89 -20.45 -3.94
C GLY A 23 3.13 -20.22 -4.82
N LYS A 24 2.91 -19.40 -5.85
CA LYS A 24 3.88 -18.46 -6.41
C LYS A 24 3.18 -17.13 -6.70
N ALA A 25 2.74 -16.44 -5.65
CA ALA A 25 2.18 -15.08 -5.74
C ALA A 25 3.22 -13.99 -5.42
N SER A 26 4.48 -14.18 -5.81
CA SER A 26 5.58 -13.24 -5.48
C SER A 26 6.21 -12.53 -6.67
N ALA A 27 5.72 -12.71 -7.90
CA ALA A 27 6.42 -12.20 -9.10
C ALA A 27 5.72 -11.05 -9.85
N CYS A 28 4.61 -10.47 -9.37
CA CYS A 28 3.90 -9.42 -10.11
C CYS A 28 4.25 -7.98 -9.66
N TRP A 29 4.80 -7.79 -8.45
CA TRP A 29 5.18 -6.44 -7.98
C TRP A 29 6.42 -5.85 -8.67
N ARG A 30 7.17 -6.65 -9.44
CA ARG A 30 8.39 -6.19 -10.12
C ARG A 30 8.15 -5.64 -11.52
N ARG A 31 6.97 -5.85 -12.14
CA ARG A 31 6.76 -5.53 -13.57
C ARG A 31 5.84 -4.34 -13.87
N SER A 32 5.25 -3.69 -12.86
CA SER A 32 4.43 -2.47 -13.06
C SER A 32 4.91 -1.28 -12.22
N CYS A 33 6.23 -1.20 -12.01
CA CYS A 33 6.89 -0.06 -11.36
C CYS A 33 7.75 0.77 -12.34
N GLU A 34 7.83 0.36 -13.61
CA GLU A 34 8.55 1.06 -14.68
C GLU A 34 7.52 1.79 -15.53
N GLU A 35 7.24 3.04 -15.17
CA GLU A 35 6.86 4.13 -16.07
C GLU A 35 6.43 5.32 -15.19
N GLU A 36 7.23 6.38 -15.31
CA GLU A 36 7.06 7.72 -14.71
C GLU A 36 7.52 7.90 -13.26
N GLY A 37 8.82 8.24 -13.10
CA GLY A 37 9.30 9.07 -11.99
C GLY A 37 10.32 8.46 -11.01
N ALA A 38 11.01 7.38 -11.35
CA ALA A 38 12.00 6.76 -10.47
C ALA A 38 13.40 7.39 -10.59
N GLU A 39 13.54 8.68 -10.27
CA GLU A 39 14.87 9.27 -10.12
C GLU A 39 15.48 8.89 -8.77
N ARG A 40 16.38 7.90 -8.84
CA ARG A 40 17.52 7.68 -7.92
C ARG A 40 17.16 7.32 -6.46
N MET A 41 16.70 6.10 -6.24
CA MET A 41 16.92 5.40 -4.96
C MET A 41 18.12 4.44 -5.06
N ARG A 42 19.32 5.01 -5.12
CA ARG A 42 20.53 4.35 -4.61
C ARG A 42 20.91 5.06 -3.33
N GLY A 43 20.48 4.53 -2.19
CA GLY A 43 20.74 5.16 -0.91
C GLY A 43 20.32 4.26 0.23
N SER A 44 21.30 3.56 0.79
CA SER A 44 21.24 2.78 2.02
C SER A 44 20.18 3.30 3.00
N HIS A 45 19.12 2.50 3.24
CA HIS A 45 18.13 2.80 4.26
C HIS A 45 18.83 3.03 5.59
N ARG A 46 18.62 4.20 6.22
CA ARG A 46 19.21 4.44 7.53
C ARG A 46 18.62 3.45 8.52
N LYS A 47 19.48 2.75 9.27
CA LYS A 47 19.03 1.71 10.22
C LYS A 47 18.18 2.28 11.36
N LEU A 48 18.20 3.61 11.58
CA LEU A 48 17.42 4.36 12.60
C LEU A 48 17.46 3.72 14.00
N GLY A 49 18.51 2.95 14.29
CA GLY A 49 18.67 2.16 15.53
C GLY A 49 17.63 1.05 15.75
N ARG A 50 16.97 0.51 14.71
CA ARG A 50 15.85 -0.45 14.86
C ARG A 50 15.95 -1.65 13.93
N LYS A 51 15.39 -2.79 14.38
CA LYS A 51 15.17 -4.00 13.55
C LYS A 51 14.31 -3.67 12.32
N ALA A 52 14.53 -4.38 11.21
CA ALA A 52 13.91 -4.08 9.92
C ALA A 52 12.37 -4.10 9.95
N SER A 53 11.77 -5.10 10.62
CA SER A 53 10.32 -5.22 10.78
C SER A 53 9.72 -4.01 11.51
N HIS A 54 10.30 -3.65 12.66
CA HIS A 54 9.85 -2.52 13.46
C HIS A 54 10.05 -1.18 12.74
N ARG A 55 11.14 -1.03 11.98
CA ARG A 55 11.37 0.16 11.14
C ARG A 55 10.26 0.32 10.09
N MET A 56 9.90 -0.74 9.37
CA MET A 56 8.82 -0.68 8.37
C MET A 56 7.47 -0.35 9.01
N ALA A 57 7.15 -0.95 10.17
CA ALA A 57 5.91 -0.64 10.89
C ALA A 57 5.84 0.83 11.34
N MET A 58 6.96 1.39 11.83
CA MET A 58 7.06 2.80 12.20
C MET A 58 6.83 3.71 10.99
N LEU A 59 7.53 3.46 9.87
CA LEU A 59 7.40 4.29 8.67
C LEU A 59 5.97 4.28 8.12
N ARG A 60 5.31 3.12 8.09
CA ARG A 60 3.89 3.00 7.69
C ARG A 60 2.97 3.83 8.59
N THR A 61 3.20 3.78 9.90
CA THR A 61 2.42 4.58 10.87
C THR A 61 2.63 6.08 10.63
N MET A 62 3.86 6.51 10.40
CA MET A 62 4.18 7.93 10.16
C MET A 62 3.62 8.45 8.84
N VAL A 63 3.65 7.64 7.77
CA VAL A 63 3.01 8.02 6.48
C VAL A 63 1.50 8.17 6.67
N ASN A 64 0.87 7.27 7.44
CA ASN A 64 -0.56 7.37 7.72
C ASN A 64 -0.90 8.67 8.46
N GLN A 65 -0.13 9.01 9.50
CA GLN A 65 -0.27 10.26 10.25
C GLN A 65 -0.03 11.49 9.36
N LEU A 66 0.96 11.42 8.47
CA LEU A 66 1.25 12.50 7.53
C LEU A 66 0.07 12.77 6.60
N ILE A 67 -0.57 11.72 6.08
CA ILE A 67 -1.74 11.86 5.20
C ILE A 67 -2.94 12.40 5.98
N GLN A 68 -3.16 11.91 7.21
CA GLN A 68 -4.29 12.31 8.03
C GLN A 68 -4.22 13.79 8.45
N HIS A 69 -3.05 14.24 8.90
CA HIS A 69 -2.84 15.56 9.50
C HIS A 69 -2.17 16.57 8.58
N GLN A 70 -1.73 16.17 7.38
CA GLN A 70 -0.99 16.96 6.39
C GLN A 70 0.39 17.49 6.85
N ARG A 71 0.66 17.51 8.15
CA ARG A 71 1.94 17.94 8.74
C ARG A 71 2.24 17.13 9.99
N ILE A 72 3.48 16.66 10.10
CA ILE A 72 4.00 15.99 11.30
C ILE A 72 5.32 16.63 11.72
N ARG A 73 5.54 16.76 13.03
CA ARG A 73 6.82 17.20 13.60
C ARG A 73 7.66 15.95 13.91
N THR A 74 8.73 15.73 13.15
CA THR A 74 9.64 14.60 13.35
C THR A 74 11.09 14.99 13.12
N THR A 75 12.02 14.16 13.58
CA THR A 75 13.46 14.37 13.36
C THR A 75 13.83 14.31 11.88
N LEU A 76 14.85 15.07 11.46
CA LEU A 76 15.33 15.12 10.08
C LEU A 76 15.65 13.74 9.48
N ALA A 77 16.27 12.85 10.26
CA ALA A 77 16.62 11.51 9.81
C ALA A 77 15.37 10.67 9.44
N LYS A 78 14.30 10.76 10.24
CA LYS A 78 13.02 10.08 9.95
C LYS A 78 12.32 10.74 8.76
N ALA A 79 12.32 12.07 8.68
CA ALA A 79 11.68 12.80 7.59
C ALA A 79 12.26 12.42 6.21
N LYS A 80 13.59 12.25 6.12
CA LYS A 80 14.27 11.81 4.89
C LYS A 80 13.84 10.42 4.42
N GLU A 81 13.56 9.50 5.35
CA GLU A 81 13.10 8.14 5.03
C GLU A 81 11.61 8.09 4.68
N ILE A 82 10.79 8.94 5.30
CA ILE A 82 9.35 9.01 5.05
C ILE A 82 9.05 9.65 3.69
N LYS A 83 9.82 10.65 3.29
CA LYS A 83 9.63 11.42 2.05
C LYS A 83 9.38 10.54 0.80
N PRO A 84 10.26 9.59 0.41
CA PRO A 84 10.03 8.78 -0.78
C PRO A 84 8.82 7.85 -0.67
N LEU A 85 8.38 7.52 0.54
CA LEU A 85 7.17 6.70 0.75
C LEU A 85 5.91 7.54 0.61
N ALA A 86 5.91 8.76 1.15
CA ALA A 86 4.80 9.70 1.05
C ALA A 86 4.57 10.14 -0.41
N ASP A 87 5.64 10.52 -1.11
CA ASP A 87 5.58 10.96 -2.50
C ASP A 87 4.99 9.85 -3.41
N LYS A 88 5.30 8.57 -3.13
CA LYS A 88 4.69 7.43 -3.82
C LYS A 88 3.18 7.33 -3.58
N MET A 89 2.72 7.53 -2.34
CA MET A 89 1.28 7.46 -2.04
C MET A 89 0.51 8.57 -2.74
N VAL A 90 1.05 9.79 -2.77
CA VAL A 90 0.44 10.91 -3.50
C VAL A 90 0.43 10.64 -5.01
N THR A 91 1.52 10.11 -5.57
CA THR A 91 1.59 9.72 -6.98
C THR A 91 0.56 8.66 -7.36
N LEU A 92 0.35 7.66 -6.50
CA LEU A 92 -0.73 6.67 -6.69
C LEU A 92 -2.11 7.33 -6.64
N GLY A 93 -2.30 8.30 -5.75
CA GLY A 93 -3.52 9.12 -5.66
C GLY A 93 -3.83 9.86 -6.96
N LYS A 94 -2.81 10.51 -7.56
CA LYS A 94 -2.94 11.23 -8.85
C LYS A 94 -3.39 10.32 -9.99
N ARG A 95 -2.90 9.06 -10.02
CA ARG A 95 -3.22 8.09 -11.07
C ARG A 95 -4.67 7.60 -11.01
N GLY A 96 -5.26 7.48 -9.81
CA GLY A 96 -6.68 7.14 -9.63
C GLY A 96 -7.14 5.76 -10.12
N THR A 97 -6.25 4.88 -10.58
CA THR A 97 -6.63 3.56 -11.12
C THR A 97 -6.95 2.54 -10.02
N LEU A 98 -7.66 1.45 -10.37
CA LEU A 98 -7.95 0.35 -9.45
C LEU A 98 -6.68 -0.27 -8.87
N ASP A 99 -5.64 -0.44 -9.69
CA ASP A 99 -4.35 -0.97 -9.24
C ASP A 99 -3.64 -0.02 -8.27
N ALA A 100 -3.75 1.30 -8.49
CA ALA A 100 -3.22 2.28 -7.55
C ALA A 100 -3.91 2.18 -6.18
N ARG A 101 -5.24 2.00 -6.18
CA ARG A 101 -6.02 1.79 -4.95
C ARG A 101 -5.61 0.52 -4.22
N ARG A 102 -5.44 -0.60 -4.92
CA ARG A 102 -4.95 -1.87 -4.33
C ARG A 102 -3.56 -1.73 -3.69
N LYS A 103 -2.64 -1.03 -4.37
CA LYS A 103 -1.30 -0.75 -3.84
C LYS A 103 -1.33 0.15 -2.60
N ALA A 104 -2.21 1.16 -2.59
CA ALA A 104 -2.39 2.07 -1.46
C ALA A 104 -2.99 1.36 -0.24
N VAL A 105 -4.01 0.51 -0.44
CA VAL A 105 -4.63 -0.31 0.63
C VAL A 105 -3.60 -1.26 1.27
N ALA A 106 -2.68 -1.83 0.49
CA ALA A 106 -1.64 -2.70 1.04
C ALA A 106 -0.68 -1.97 1.99
N PHE A 107 -0.54 -0.64 1.86
CA PHE A 107 0.41 0.16 2.62
C PHE A 107 -0.24 0.96 3.76
N LEU A 108 -1.30 1.70 3.45
CA LEU A 108 -2.09 2.49 4.39
C LEU A 108 -2.91 1.59 5.31
N ARG A 109 -3.13 2.03 6.55
CA ARG A 109 -3.80 1.23 7.58
C ARG A 109 -5.25 1.63 7.81
N THR A 110 -5.63 2.85 7.46
CA THR A 110 -6.95 3.44 7.75
C THR A 110 -7.63 3.86 6.47
N ASP A 111 -8.93 3.59 6.36
CA ASP A 111 -9.73 3.93 5.18
C ASP A 111 -9.83 5.45 4.97
N ASP A 112 -9.91 6.23 6.05
CA ASP A 112 -9.94 7.71 5.98
C ASP A 112 -8.71 8.29 5.28
N ALA A 113 -7.54 7.70 5.52
CA ALA A 113 -6.30 8.13 4.89
C ALA A 113 -6.31 7.78 3.39
N LEU A 114 -6.86 6.61 3.03
CA LEU A 114 -7.04 6.20 1.65
C LEU A 114 -7.96 7.17 0.91
N HIS A 115 -9.14 7.45 1.48
CA HIS A 115 -10.11 8.36 0.90
C HIS A 115 -9.52 9.77 0.69
N LYS A 116 -8.79 10.31 1.67
CA LYS A 116 -8.12 11.61 1.57
C LYS A 116 -7.07 11.67 0.46
N VAL A 117 -6.36 10.57 0.19
CA VAL A 117 -5.35 10.51 -0.89
C VAL A 117 -6.01 10.66 -2.26
N PHE A 118 -7.13 9.97 -2.50
CA PHE A 118 -7.80 9.96 -3.80
C PHE A 118 -8.74 11.15 -4.02
N THR A 119 -9.16 11.84 -2.96
CA THR A 119 -10.02 13.03 -3.06
C THR A 119 -9.20 14.31 -2.98
N THR A 120 -8.88 14.76 -1.77
CA THR A 120 -8.27 16.07 -1.51
C THR A 120 -6.84 16.18 -2.04
N MET A 121 -6.02 15.14 -1.84
CA MET A 121 -4.61 15.20 -2.24
C MET A 121 -4.46 15.07 -3.76
N ALA A 122 -5.25 14.20 -4.39
CA ALA A 122 -5.25 14.07 -5.85
C ALA A 122 -5.52 15.42 -6.50
N GLU A 123 -6.61 16.11 -6.11
CA GLU A 123 -6.97 17.44 -6.65
C GLU A 123 -5.85 18.47 -6.46
N ARG A 124 -5.35 18.60 -5.22
CA ARG A 124 -4.35 19.63 -4.87
C ARG A 124 -3.02 19.48 -5.62
N TYR A 125 -2.61 18.24 -5.90
CA TYR A 125 -1.31 17.96 -6.50
C TYR A 125 -1.35 17.57 -7.99
N LYS A 126 -2.51 17.68 -8.65
CA LYS A 126 -2.70 17.39 -10.10
C LYS A 126 -1.67 18.07 -11.00
N LEU A 127 -1.44 19.36 -10.78
CA LEU A 127 -0.61 20.21 -11.64
C LEU A 127 0.89 20.16 -11.30
N ARG A 128 1.27 19.42 -10.24
CA ARG A 128 2.65 19.44 -9.72
C ARG A 128 3.40 18.17 -10.10
N ASN A 129 4.43 18.35 -10.93
CA ASN A 129 5.35 17.27 -11.30
C ASN A 129 6.52 17.23 -10.29
N GLY A 130 6.33 16.46 -9.21
CA GLY A 130 7.39 16.08 -8.30
C GLY A 130 7.53 16.92 -7.02
N GLY A 131 8.17 16.30 -6.03
CA GLY A 131 8.49 16.92 -4.73
C GLY A 131 7.27 17.26 -3.89
N ASP A 132 6.34 16.32 -3.73
CA ASP A 132 5.08 16.52 -2.98
C ASP A 132 5.33 16.78 -1.49
N THR A 133 6.38 16.18 -0.92
CA THR A 133 6.74 16.35 0.50
C THR A 133 8.03 17.15 0.70
N ARG A 134 7.97 18.23 1.50
CA ARG A 134 9.14 19.01 1.94
C ARG A 134 9.44 18.75 3.43
N PRO A 135 10.65 18.28 3.80
CA PRO A 135 11.07 18.22 5.20
C PRO A 135 11.19 19.65 5.73
N GLY A 136 10.43 19.99 6.77
CA GLY A 136 10.62 21.24 7.50
C GLY A 136 11.86 21.15 8.38
N GLY A 137 12.69 22.19 8.37
CA GLY A 137 13.71 22.36 9.41
C GLY A 137 13.01 22.60 10.74
N LEU A 138 13.22 21.72 11.71
CA LEU A 138 12.77 21.95 13.08
C LEU A 138 13.92 22.57 13.87
N PRO A 139 13.65 23.54 14.76
CA PRO A 139 14.63 23.99 15.73
C PRO A 139 15.06 22.80 16.60
N GLY A 140 16.29 22.86 17.13
CA GLY A 140 16.88 21.82 17.97
C GLY A 140 15.92 21.41 19.11
N ARG A 141 15.90 20.10 19.41
CA ARG A 141 15.05 19.56 20.48
C ARG A 141 15.65 20.00 21.82
N GLN A 142 14.92 20.83 22.55
CA GLN A 142 15.16 21.12 23.97
C GLN A 142 14.85 19.88 24.81
#